data_AF-A0A410Q023-F1
#
_entry.id   AF-A0A410Q023-F1
#
_cell.length_a   1.000
_cell.length_b   1.000
_cell.length_c   1.000
_cell.angle_alpha   90.00
_cell.angle_beta   90.00
_cell.angle_gamma   90.00
#
_symmetry.space_group_name_H-M   'P 1'
#
loop_
_entity.id
_entity.type
_entity.pdbx_description
1 polymer ?
#
loop_
_entity_poly.entity_id
_entity_poly.type
_entity_poly.pdbx_seq_one_letter_code
_entity_poly.pdbx_strand_id
1 'polypeptide(L)'
;MWFSFLLSWLAGIFLGLLIYAFNIIFENRFLGILCGAFFVFLDTAVRSQAKLVWFSPISWAMLDNINIGEKVATPNIQYVLTMYAVLILFLGITVIVKSKKQAIEVMPPI
;
A
#
# COMPACT_ATOMS: atom_id res chain seq x y z
N MET A 1 5.05 18.59 -9.24
CA MET A 1 4.08 18.83 -8.15
C MET A 1 2.86 17.92 -8.26
N TRP A 2 2.10 17.95 -9.36
CA TRP A 2 0.93 17.07 -9.54
C TRP A 2 1.24 15.56 -9.43
N PHE A 3 2.30 15.09 -10.10
CA PHE A 3 2.69 13.67 -10.02
C PHE A 3 3.12 13.22 -8.62
N SER A 4 3.86 14.07 -7.89
CA SER A 4 4.27 13.78 -6.51
C SER A 4 3.06 13.64 -5.59
N PHE A 5 2.05 14.50 -5.80
CA PHE A 5 0.79 14.42 -5.09
C PHE A 5 0.05 13.13 -5.43
N LEU A 6 -0.09 12.79 -6.72
CA LEU A 6 -0.74 11.56 -7.16
C LEU A 6 -0.10 10.31 -6.55
N LEU A 7 1.24 10.21 -6.59
CA LEU A 7 1.97 9.06 -6.03
C LEU A 7 1.79 8.96 -4.52
N SER A 8 1.87 10.07 -3.80
CA SER A 8 1.62 10.11 -2.35
C SER A 8 0.17 9.72 -2.01
N TRP A 9 -0.79 10.15 -2.84
CA TRP A 9 -2.19 9.80 -2.67
C TRP A 9 -2.44 8.31 -2.91
N LEU A 10 -1.87 7.73 -3.96
CA LEU A 10 -1.94 6.29 -4.23
C LEU A 10 -1.27 5.47 -3.11
N ALA A 11 -0.13 5.92 -2.59
CA ALA A 11 0.53 5.29 -1.44
C ALA A 11 -0.36 5.32 -0.19
N GLY A 12 -1.04 6.44 0.06
CA GLY A 12 -2.00 6.58 1.16
C GLY A 12 -3.21 5.64 1.01
N ILE A 13 -3.79 5.56 -0.18
CA ILE A 13 -4.89 4.63 -0.48
C ILE A 13 -4.44 3.18 -0.26
N PHE A 14 -3.27 2.81 -0.80
CA PHE A 14 -2.68 1.49 -0.62
C PHE A 14 -2.51 1.15 0.86
N LEU A 15 -1.88 2.04 1.65
CA LEU A 15 -1.61 1.80 3.07
C LEU A 15 -2.90 1.68 3.88
N GLY A 16 -3.88 2.55 3.63
CA GLY A 16 -5.19 2.49 4.28
C GLY A 16 -5.92 1.17 3.99
N LEU A 17 -5.94 0.75 2.73
CA LEU A 17 -6.55 -0.52 2.32
C LEU A 17 -5.79 -1.72 2.89
N LEU A 18 -4.46 -1.67 2.95
CA LEU A 18 -3.63 -2.74 3.52
C LEU A 18 -3.95 -2.94 5.01
N ILE A 19 -3.93 -1.85 5.79
CA ILE A 19 -4.26 -1.88 7.22
C ILE A 19 -5.67 -2.46 7.41
N TYR A 20 -6.64 -1.95 6.65
CA TYR A 20 -8.03 -2.40 6.77
C TYR A 20 -8.21 -3.88 6.36
N ALA A 21 -7.58 -4.31 5.27
CA ALA A 21 -7.61 -5.70 4.84
C ALA A 21 -7.04 -6.63 5.91
N PHE A 22 -5.90 -6.30 6.51
CA PHE A 22 -5.34 -7.09 7.62
C PHE A 22 -6.27 -7.10 8.84
N ASN A 23 -6.85 -5.95 9.20
CA ASN A 23 -7.78 -5.87 10.32
C ASN A 23 -9.00 -6.77 10.15
N ILE A 24 -9.54 -6.88 8.93
CA ILE A 24 -10.68 -7.76 8.64
C ILE A 24 -10.24 -9.23 8.55
N ILE A 25 -9.14 -9.53 7.86
CA ILE A 25 -8.71 -10.92 7.61
C ILE A 25 -8.38 -11.63 8.93
N PHE A 26 -7.73 -10.92 9.86
CA PHE A 26 -7.31 -11.47 11.14
C PHE A 26 -8.21 -11.08 12.30
N GLU A 27 -9.27 -10.29 12.04
CA GLU A 27 -10.20 -9.77 13.05
C GLU A 27 -9.51 -9.05 14.21
N ASN A 28 -8.31 -8.51 13.96
CA ASN A 28 -7.45 -7.91 14.98
C ASN A 28 -6.86 -6.59 14.47
N ARG A 29 -7.27 -5.50 15.12
CA ARG A 29 -6.84 -4.12 14.79
C ARG A 29 -5.34 -3.89 14.96
N PHE A 30 -4.71 -4.61 15.88
CA PHE A 30 -3.28 -4.47 16.16
C PHE A 30 -2.42 -5.00 15.01
N LEU A 31 -2.86 -6.06 14.33
CA LEU A 31 -2.11 -6.65 13.21
C LEU A 31 -2.09 -5.75 11.98
N GLY A 32 -3.19 -5.06 11.66
CA GLY A 32 -3.16 -4.07 10.58
C GLY A 32 -2.26 -2.89 10.90
N ILE A 33 -2.25 -2.40 12.14
CA ILE A 33 -1.34 -1.32 12.57
C ILE A 33 0.12 -1.77 12.42
N LEU A 34 0.48 -2.96 12.92
CA LEU A 34 1.83 -3.50 12.79
C LEU A 34 2.24 -3.66 11.32
N CYS A 35 1.35 -4.17 10.47
CA CYS A 35 1.60 -4.32 9.05
C CYS A 35 1.83 -2.96 8.37
N GLY A 36 0.99 -1.97 8.64
CA GLY A 36 1.18 -0.62 8.11
C GLY A 36 2.50 0.02 8.58
N ALA A 37 2.81 -0.10 9.87
CA ALA A 37 4.07 0.39 10.43
C ALA A 37 5.27 -0.29 9.78
N PHE A 38 5.24 -1.61 9.57
CA PHE A 38 6.29 -2.35 8.89
C PHE A 38 6.57 -1.79 7.50
N PHE A 39 5.55 -1.53 6.67
CA PHE A 39 5.75 -0.95 5.34
C PHE A 39 6.32 0.46 5.36
N VAL A 40 5.95 1.28 6.34
CA VAL A 40 6.53 2.62 6.52
C VAL A 40 8.01 2.53 6.94
N PHE A 41 8.35 1.65 7.88
CA PHE A 41 9.74 1.43 8.28
C PHE A 41 10.58 0.81 7.16
N LEU A 42 9.98 -0.09 6.36
CA LEU A 42 10.65 -0.72 5.23
C LEU A 42 11.20 0.32 4.24
N ASP A 43 10.52 1.45 4.04
CA ASP A 43 11.00 2.55 3.20
C ASP A 43 12.41 3.02 3.59
N THR A 44 12.68 3.11 4.90
CA THR A 44 13.99 3.55 5.39
C THR A 44 15.10 2.57 5.03
N ALA A 45 14.83 1.26 5.11
CA ALA A 45 15.78 0.22 4.74
C ALA A 45 16.00 0.16 3.21
N VAL A 46 14.92 0.32 2.44
CA VAL A 46 14.91 0.24 0.97
C VAL A 46 15.75 1.33 0.31
N ARG A 47 15.82 2.53 0.90
CA ARG A 47 16.65 3.65 0.37
C ARG A 47 18.12 3.29 0.16
N SER A 48 18.65 2.34 0.94
CA SER A 48 20.04 1.89 0.84
C SER A 48 20.30 0.88 -0.29
N GLN A 49 19.24 0.30 -0.87
CA GLN A 49 19.36 -0.76 -1.89
C GLN A 49 18.36 -0.57 -3.04
N ALA A 50 18.88 -0.13 -4.19
CA ALA A 50 18.07 0.12 -5.40
C ALA A 50 17.20 -1.08 -5.84
N LYS A 51 17.66 -2.31 -5.60
CA LYS A 51 16.89 -3.53 -5.93
C LYS A 51 15.61 -3.68 -5.09
N LEU A 52 15.63 -3.24 -3.83
CA LEU A 52 14.49 -3.34 -2.94
C LEU A 52 13.41 -2.30 -3.29
N VAL A 53 13.78 -1.22 -3.99
CA VAL A 53 12.83 -0.19 -4.45
C VAL A 53 11.77 -0.79 -5.34
N TRP A 54 12.08 -1.85 -6.12
CA TRP A 54 11.13 -2.52 -7.00
C TRP A 54 9.95 -3.21 -6.29
N PHE A 55 10.04 -3.40 -4.96
CA PHE A 55 9.06 -4.12 -4.16
C PHE A 55 8.51 -3.30 -2.99
N SER A 56 8.78 -1.99 -2.95
CA SER A 56 8.36 -1.10 -1.86
C SER A 56 7.33 -0.07 -2.35
N PRO A 57 6.02 -0.34 -2.17
CA PRO A 57 4.97 0.58 -2.55
C PRO A 57 4.99 1.91 -1.79
N ILE A 58 5.68 1.99 -0.65
CA ILE A 58 5.83 3.26 0.08
C ILE A 58 6.95 4.09 -0.55
N SER A 59 8.05 3.45 -0.97
CA SER A 59 9.19 4.13 -1.59
C SER A 59 8.85 4.74 -2.95
N TRP A 60 7.86 4.19 -3.67
CA TRP A 60 7.37 4.74 -4.93
C TRP A 60 6.66 6.09 -4.79
N ALA A 61 6.29 6.51 -3.58
CA ALA A 61 5.71 7.83 -3.36
C ALA A 61 6.69 8.97 -3.68
N MET A 62 8.00 8.71 -3.63
CA MET A 62 9.04 9.69 -3.91
C MET A 62 9.52 9.60 -5.35
N LEU A 63 9.50 10.72 -6.07
CA LEU A 63 9.97 10.75 -7.47
C LEU A 63 11.44 10.38 -7.62
N ASP A 64 12.28 10.64 -6.60
CA ASP A 64 13.71 10.32 -6.63
C ASP A 64 13.97 8.81 -6.79
N ASN A 65 13.01 7.99 -6.34
CA ASN A 65 13.05 6.54 -6.43
C ASN A 65 12.48 6.02 -7.77
N ILE A 66 11.98 6.90 -8.63
CA ILE A 66 11.40 6.56 -9.92
C ILE A 66 12.36 6.99 -11.02
N ASN A 67 12.61 6.10 -11.97
CA ASN A 67 13.38 6.44 -13.14
C ASN A 67 12.56 7.34 -14.07
N ILE A 68 12.89 8.63 -14.08
CA ILE A 68 12.41 9.65 -15.02
C ILE A 68 13.58 9.99 -15.95
N GLY A 69 14.04 9.01 -16.76
CA GLY A 69 15.21 9.13 -17.63
C GLY A 69 15.93 7.80 -17.90
N GLU A 70 17.26 7.85 -18.03
CA GLU A 70 18.15 6.69 -18.28
C GLU A 70 18.74 6.06 -16.99
N LYS A 71 18.11 6.22 -15.82
CA LYS A 71 18.56 5.52 -14.60
C LYS A 71 18.08 4.07 -14.61
N VAL A 72 18.92 3.16 -15.13
CA VAL A 72 18.59 1.73 -15.34
C VAL A 72 18.21 0.97 -14.06
N ALA A 73 18.55 1.46 -12.87
CA ALA A 73 18.44 0.69 -11.63
C ALA A 73 17.12 0.84 -10.84
N THR A 74 16.22 1.77 -11.22
CA THR A 74 14.97 2.05 -10.50
C THR A 74 13.73 1.86 -11.38
N PRO A 75 12.55 1.56 -10.78
CA PRO A 75 11.33 1.34 -11.55
C PRO A 75 10.92 2.60 -12.31
N ASN A 76 10.37 2.42 -13.52
CA ASN A 76 9.82 3.53 -14.30
C ASN A 76 8.42 3.94 -13.81
N ILE A 77 7.94 5.09 -14.28
CA ILE A 77 6.61 5.61 -13.90
C ILE A 77 5.49 4.62 -14.28
N GLN A 78 5.57 4.00 -15.45
CA GLN A 78 4.53 3.07 -15.94
C GLN A 78 4.39 1.85 -15.02
N TYR A 79 5.51 1.27 -14.58
CA TYR A 79 5.56 0.17 -13.63
C TYR A 79 4.92 0.57 -12.31
N VAL A 80 5.32 1.71 -11.74
CA VAL A 80 4.81 2.19 -10.45
C VAL A 80 3.29 2.37 -10.49
N LEU A 81 2.76 3.04 -11.51
CA LEU A 81 1.32 3.27 -11.65
C LEU A 81 0.55 1.95 -11.85
N THR A 82 1.09 1.04 -12.67
CA THR A 82 0.48 -0.28 -12.90
C THR A 82 0.45 -1.11 -11.62
N MET A 83 1.54 -1.11 -10.86
CA MET A 83 1.63 -1.84 -9.60
C MET A 83 0.69 -1.27 -8.54
N TYR A 84 0.58 0.06 -8.40
CA TYR A 84 -0.44 0.64 -7.52
C TYR A 84 -1.85 0.22 -7.92
N ALA A 85 -2.19 0.27 -9.20
CA ALA A 85 -3.51 -0.15 -9.68
C ALA A 85 -3.79 -1.61 -9.33
N VAL A 86 -2.85 -2.52 -9.59
CA VAL A 86 -2.97 -3.96 -9.27
C VAL A 86 -3.13 -4.18 -7.76
N LEU A 87 -2.28 -3.57 -6.94
CA LEU A 87 -2.31 -3.74 -5.48
C LEU A 87 -3.60 -3.19 -4.87
N ILE A 88 -4.04 -2.00 -5.30
CA ILE A 88 -5.27 -1.38 -4.82
C ILE A 88 -6.48 -2.21 -5.22
N LEU A 89 -6.55 -2.68 -6.47
CA LEU A 89 -7.64 -3.56 -6.93
C LEU A 89 -7.67 -4.86 -6.14
N PHE A 90 -6.52 -5.51 -5.95
CA PHE A 90 -6.41 -6.74 -5.19
C PHE A 90 -6.87 -6.57 -3.73
N LEU A 91 -6.39 -5.54 -3.05
CA LEU A 91 -6.80 -5.24 -1.67
C LEU A 91 -8.28 -4.85 -1.60
N GLY A 92 -8.78 -4.07 -2.56
CA GLY A 92 -10.19 -3.67 -2.64
C GLY A 92 -11.12 -4.88 -2.79
N ILE A 93 -10.79 -5.82 -3.69
CA ILE A 93 -11.55 -7.07 -3.86
C ILE A 93 -11.52 -7.87 -2.55
N THR A 94 -10.35 -8.00 -1.92
CA THR A 94 -10.17 -8.74 -0.66
C THR A 94 -11.06 -8.18 0.44
N VAL A 95 -11.07 -6.85 0.60
CA VAL A 95 -11.93 -6.14 1.55
C VAL A 95 -13.40 -6.43 1.26
N ILE A 96 -13.87 -6.22 0.03
CA ILE A 96 -15.28 -6.42 -0.33
C ILE A 96 -15.74 -7.86 -0.04
N VAL A 97 -14.93 -8.86 -0.40
CA VAL A 97 -15.25 -10.27 -0.21
C VAL A 97 -15.33 -10.63 1.27
N LYS A 98 -14.45 -10.07 2.11
CA LYS A 98 -14.40 -10.38 3.54
C LYS A 98 -15.41 -9.58 4.36
N SER A 99 -15.64 -8.31 4.04
CA SER A 99 -16.68 -7.48 4.68
C SER A 99 -18.08 -8.09 4.52
N LYS A 100 -18.38 -8.73 3.38
CA LYS A 100 -19.66 -9.44 3.17
C LYS A 100 -19.86 -10.64 4.10
N LYS A 101 -18.79 -11.21 4.66
CA LYS A 101 -18.85 -12.39 5.55
C LYS A 101 -19.01 -12.01 7.01
N GLN A 102 -18.60 -10.80 7.38
CA GLN A 102 -18.86 -10.21 8.69
C GLN A 102 -20.25 -9.58 8.68
N ALA A 103 -21.29 -10.41 8.77
CA ALA A 103 -22.63 -9.90 9.06
C ALA A 103 -22.55 -9.07 10.34
N ILE A 104 -23.06 -7.85 10.30
CA ILE A 104 -23.04 -6.88 11.40
C ILE A 104 -23.75 -7.55 12.58
N GLU A 105 -23.01 -8.04 13.58
CA GLU A 105 -23.60 -8.39 14.87
C GLU A 105 -24.10 -7.10 15.50
N VAL A 106 -25.38 -6.80 15.26
CA VAL A 106 -26.09 -5.73 15.95
C VAL A 106 -26.25 -6.20 17.39
N MET A 107 -25.43 -5.68 18.30
CA MET A 107 -25.64 -5.91 19.73
C MET A 107 -27.07 -5.47 20.08
N PRO A 108 -27.83 -6.29 20.82
CA PRO A 108 -29.16 -5.90 21.26
C PRO A 108 -29.04 -4.62 22.13
N PRO A 109 -29.99 -3.67 22.00
CA PRO A 109 -30.02 -2.50 22.86
C PRO A 109 -30.14 -2.95 24.33
N ILE A 110 -29.29 -2.39 25.19
CA ILE A 110 -29.26 -2.60 26.65
C ILE A 110 -30.49 -1.98 27.29
#